data_AF-A0A6G4AY62-F1
#
_entry.id   AF-A0A6G4AY62-F1
#
_cell.length_a   1.000
_cell.length_b   1.000
_cell.length_c   1.000
_cell.angle_alpha   90.00
_cell.angle_beta   90.00
_cell.angle_gamma   90.00
#
_symmetry.space_group_name_H-M   'P 1'
#
loop_
_entity.id
_entity.type
_entity.pdbx_description
1 polymer ?
#
loop_
_entity_poly.entity_id
_entity_poly.type
_entity_poly.pdbx_seq_one_letter_code
_entity_poly.pdbx_strand_id
1 'polypeptide(L)'
;GQDDIAVGVPVAGRSRTEVENLIGFFVNTLVLRADLTGDPTFQELLAHVREVALSSFAHQDLPFERLVEELAPERDLSRTPLIQVMFALQNAGDDPWSLPDASIEPIEPEFPVEKFDLTVVIDEATDELNFSLSYSTDLFDRETVVGIGEQFQALLARVVAEPASSLNQLRMASGRESRAGAAELSERQDSSHEMDSHSAGPASDVSGEDGGFVSPRTPIEAKIAQIWSETLGVERVGVNDNFFLLGGHSLMAARVVAQISQVLRINLSVRLIFEAPTVGAMADALAAIRFANIRGRFGK
;
A
#
# COMPACT_ATOMS: atom_id res chain seq x y z
N GLY A 1 16.18 -18.63 0.90
CA GLY A 1 14.73 -18.57 1.02
C GLY A 1 14.39 -18.75 2.48
N GLN A 2 13.21 -18.33 2.90
CA GLN A 2 12.66 -18.71 4.20
C GLN A 2 11.76 -19.93 3.99
N ASP A 3 11.84 -20.88 4.90
CA ASP A 3 11.03 -22.10 4.86
C ASP A 3 9.78 -21.98 5.76
N ASP A 4 9.64 -20.86 6.46
CA ASP A 4 8.52 -20.58 7.35
C ASP A 4 8.07 -19.14 7.12
N ILE A 5 6.86 -18.99 6.59
CA ILE A 5 6.31 -17.70 6.17
C ILE A 5 5.06 -17.37 6.98
N ALA A 6 4.87 -16.08 7.29
CA ALA A 6 3.70 -15.57 7.98
C ALA A 6 3.05 -14.46 7.15
N VAL A 7 1.74 -14.58 6.91
CA VAL A 7 0.94 -13.61 6.15
C VAL A 7 -0.25 -13.18 7.00
N GLY A 8 -0.52 -11.88 7.03
CA GLY A 8 -1.69 -11.34 7.72
C GLY A 8 -2.91 -11.37 6.83
N VAL A 9 -4.05 -11.80 7.38
CA VAL A 9 -5.34 -11.82 6.69
C VAL A 9 -6.35 -11.04 7.51
N PRO A 10 -6.98 -10.00 6.94
CA PRO A 10 -8.00 -9.25 7.66
C PRO A 10 -9.28 -10.10 7.73
N VAL A 11 -9.93 -10.07 8.89
CA VAL A 11 -11.26 -10.66 9.09
C VAL A 11 -12.21 -9.59 9.58
N ALA A 12 -13.46 -9.64 9.13
CA ALA A 12 -14.46 -8.61 9.47
C ALA A 12 -14.74 -8.52 10.98
N GLY A 13 -14.50 -9.60 11.73
CA GLY A 13 -14.82 -9.73 13.15
C GLY A 13 -16.30 -9.58 13.47
N ARG A 14 -17.17 -9.75 12.46
CA ARG A 14 -18.63 -9.75 12.58
C ARG A 14 -19.17 -11.18 12.53
N SER A 15 -18.70 -12.03 13.44
CA SER A 15 -19.08 -13.45 13.50
C SER A 15 -20.48 -13.69 14.08
N ARG A 16 -21.14 -12.65 14.60
CA ARG A 16 -22.46 -12.72 15.22
C ARG A 16 -23.45 -11.78 14.53
N THR A 17 -24.68 -12.24 14.34
CA THR A 17 -25.73 -11.50 13.62
C THR A 17 -26.06 -10.16 14.27
N GLU A 18 -25.92 -10.03 15.59
CA GLU A 18 -26.19 -8.79 16.33
C GLU A 18 -25.23 -7.65 15.97
N VAL A 19 -24.04 -7.96 15.44
CA VAL A 19 -23.01 -6.96 15.10
C VAL A 19 -22.85 -6.74 13.59
N GLU A 20 -23.55 -7.50 12.75
CA GLU A 20 -23.43 -7.42 11.28
C GLU A 20 -23.71 -6.03 10.74
N ASN A 21 -24.74 -5.36 11.27
CA ASN A 21 -25.23 -4.06 10.81
C ASN A 21 -24.79 -2.88 11.70
N LEU A 22 -23.89 -3.12 12.66
CA LEU A 22 -23.41 -2.07 13.56
C LEU A 22 -22.25 -1.29 12.94
N ILE A 23 -22.26 0.03 13.19
CA ILE A 23 -21.13 0.91 12.88
C ILE A 23 -20.16 0.85 14.05
N GLY A 24 -18.92 0.39 13.80
CA GLY A 24 -17.88 0.25 14.81
C GLY A 24 -16.61 -0.38 14.27
N PHE A 25 -15.57 -0.46 15.10
CA PHE A 25 -14.30 -1.10 14.75
C PHE A 25 -14.35 -2.58 15.13
N PHE A 26 -14.53 -3.45 14.13
CA PHE A 26 -14.67 -4.91 14.31
C PHE A 26 -13.57 -5.70 13.59
N VAL A 27 -12.82 -5.07 12.68
CA VAL A 27 -11.80 -5.75 11.89
C VAL A 27 -10.71 -6.29 12.81
N ASN A 28 -10.39 -7.56 12.66
CA ASN A 28 -9.26 -8.21 13.31
C ASN A 28 -8.29 -8.74 12.25
N THR A 29 -7.08 -9.13 12.65
CA THR A 29 -6.06 -9.69 11.75
C THR A 29 -5.65 -11.06 12.23
N LEU A 30 -5.75 -12.06 11.35
CA LEU A 30 -5.23 -13.40 11.58
C LEU A 30 -3.84 -13.52 10.98
N VAL A 31 -2.92 -14.16 11.72
CA VAL A 31 -1.60 -14.54 11.20
C VAL A 31 -1.71 -15.96 10.66
N LEU A 32 -1.60 -16.16 9.35
CA LEU A 32 -1.51 -17.48 8.75
C LEU A 32 -0.04 -17.81 8.52
N ARG A 33 0.44 -18.86 9.20
CA ARG A 33 1.79 -19.39 8.97
C ARG A 33 1.75 -20.57 8.03
N ALA A 34 2.72 -20.66 7.14
CA ALA A 34 2.91 -21.82 6.29
C ALA A 34 4.35 -22.31 6.37
N ASP A 35 4.49 -23.62 6.62
CA ASP A 35 5.76 -24.33 6.59
C ASP A 35 6.01 -24.88 5.17
N LEU A 36 7.15 -24.52 4.60
CA LEU A 36 7.63 -24.89 3.28
C LEU A 36 8.81 -25.89 3.37
N THR A 37 9.13 -26.35 4.59
CA THR A 37 10.22 -27.31 4.83
C THR A 37 9.99 -28.60 4.05
N GLY A 38 11.06 -29.12 3.43
CA GLY A 38 11.00 -30.38 2.70
C GLY A 38 10.52 -30.28 1.25
N ASP A 39 10.33 -29.06 0.72
CA ASP A 39 9.88 -28.81 -0.67
C ASP A 39 8.55 -29.51 -1.01
N PRO A 40 7.47 -29.17 -0.29
CA PRO A 40 6.17 -29.77 -0.56
C PRO A 40 5.69 -29.45 -1.99
N THR A 41 4.76 -30.25 -2.48
CA THR A 41 3.99 -29.90 -3.68
C THR A 41 3.03 -28.75 -3.38
N PHE A 42 2.58 -28.04 -4.43
CA PHE A 42 1.57 -27.00 -4.24
C PHE A 42 0.28 -27.55 -3.61
N GLN A 43 -0.16 -28.76 -3.99
CA GLN A 43 -1.33 -29.41 -3.39
C GLN A 43 -1.16 -29.69 -1.89
N GLU A 44 0.01 -30.17 -1.46
CA GLU A 44 0.31 -30.40 -0.05
C GLU A 44 0.33 -29.09 0.73
N LEU A 45 0.97 -28.05 0.17
CA LEU A 45 0.95 -26.71 0.76
C LEU A 45 -0.49 -26.17 0.89
N LEU A 46 -1.30 -26.30 -0.16
CA LEU A 46 -2.69 -25.83 -0.15
C LEU A 46 -3.53 -26.56 0.91
N ALA A 47 -3.34 -27.87 1.05
CA ALA A 47 -4.00 -28.66 2.08
C ALA A 47 -3.59 -28.20 3.49
N HIS A 48 -2.29 -27.96 3.71
CA HIS A 48 -1.78 -27.45 4.98
C HIS A 48 -2.30 -26.04 5.30
N VAL A 49 -2.23 -25.11 4.33
CA VAL A 49 -2.76 -23.74 4.48
C VAL A 49 -4.25 -23.76 4.77
N ARG A 50 -5.02 -24.67 4.15
CA ARG A 50 -6.45 -24.84 4.46
C ARG A 50 -6.67 -25.27 5.91
N GLU A 51 -5.88 -26.23 6.40
CA GLU A 51 -5.96 -26.69 7.78
C GLU A 51 -5.64 -25.56 8.77
N VAL A 52 -4.54 -24.84 8.54
CA VAL A 52 -4.12 -23.68 9.35
C VAL A 52 -5.19 -22.60 9.31
N ALA A 53 -5.73 -22.25 8.15
CA ALA A 53 -6.77 -21.23 8.02
C ALA A 53 -8.02 -21.62 8.81
N LEU A 54 -8.53 -22.85 8.64
CA LEU A 54 -9.70 -23.34 9.38
C LEU A 54 -9.47 -23.36 10.90
N SER A 55 -8.27 -23.74 11.34
CA SER A 55 -7.90 -23.70 12.76
C SER A 55 -7.82 -22.26 13.28
N SER A 56 -7.21 -21.34 12.53
CA SER A 56 -7.12 -19.92 12.89
C SER A 56 -8.49 -19.25 12.97
N PHE A 57 -9.43 -19.59 12.09
CA PHE A 57 -10.81 -19.08 12.15
C PHE A 57 -11.54 -19.51 13.42
N ALA A 58 -11.21 -20.66 14.02
CA ALA A 58 -11.78 -21.08 15.31
C ALA A 58 -11.31 -20.19 16.48
N HIS A 59 -10.25 -19.41 16.29
CA HIS A 59 -9.65 -18.53 17.29
C HIS A 59 -9.68 -17.04 16.89
N GLN A 60 -10.51 -16.67 15.91
CA GLN A 60 -10.55 -15.33 15.33
C GLN A 60 -10.97 -14.21 16.29
N ASP A 61 -11.53 -14.57 17.45
CA ASP A 61 -11.97 -13.61 18.48
C ASP A 61 -10.79 -13.08 19.32
N LEU A 62 -9.59 -13.68 19.23
CA LEU A 62 -8.40 -13.19 19.90
C LEU A 62 -7.89 -11.92 19.19
N PRO A 63 -7.85 -10.75 19.84
CA PRO A 63 -7.35 -9.53 19.20
C PRO A 63 -5.87 -9.67 18.83
N PHE A 64 -5.50 -9.22 17.63
CA PHE A 64 -4.12 -9.26 17.15
C PHE A 64 -3.12 -8.60 18.12
N GLU A 65 -3.50 -7.46 18.72
CA GLU A 65 -2.64 -6.76 19.67
C GLU A 65 -2.34 -7.61 20.90
N ARG A 66 -3.30 -8.43 21.36
CA ARG A 66 -3.10 -9.36 22.49
C ARG A 66 -2.16 -10.49 22.12
N LEU A 67 -2.22 -10.97 20.88
CA LEU A 67 -1.29 -11.97 20.37
C LEU A 67 0.14 -11.43 20.34
N VAL A 68 0.33 -10.19 19.88
CA VAL A 68 1.64 -9.53 19.86
C VAL A 68 2.16 -9.28 21.29
N GLU A 69 1.30 -8.85 22.21
CA GLU A 69 1.63 -8.67 23.62
C GLU A 69 2.15 -9.97 24.26
N GLU A 70 1.45 -11.09 24.04
CA GLU A 70 1.78 -12.38 24.65
C GLU A 70 3.02 -13.02 24.03
N LEU A 71 3.17 -12.96 22.69
CA LEU A 71 4.34 -13.51 22.01
C LEU A 71 5.61 -12.66 22.21
N ALA A 72 5.44 -11.38 22.58
CA ALA A 72 6.51 -10.42 22.86
C ALA A 72 7.70 -10.53 21.88
N PRO A 73 7.47 -10.44 20.55
CA PRO A 73 8.55 -10.54 19.57
C PRO A 73 9.55 -9.40 19.73
N GLU A 74 10.77 -9.61 19.24
CA GLU A 74 11.78 -8.54 19.23
C GLU A 74 11.22 -7.29 18.54
N ARG A 75 11.30 -6.17 19.25
CA ARG A 75 10.74 -4.90 18.78
C ARG A 75 11.66 -4.28 17.75
N ASP A 76 11.18 -4.23 16.52
CA ASP A 76 11.76 -3.45 15.44
C ASP A 76 10.79 -2.31 15.08
N LEU A 77 11.22 -1.06 15.24
CA LEU A 77 10.39 0.11 14.94
C LEU A 77 10.22 0.35 13.43
N SER A 78 10.99 -0.35 12.59
CA SER A 78 10.92 -0.27 11.14
C SER A 78 9.97 -1.29 10.52
N ARG A 79 9.42 -2.24 11.30
CA ARG A 79 8.58 -3.34 10.78
C ARG A 79 7.37 -3.62 11.65
N THR A 80 6.30 -4.09 11.04
CA THR A 80 5.14 -4.58 11.78
C THR A 80 5.46 -5.92 12.47
N PRO A 81 5.06 -6.09 13.75
CA PRO A 81 5.27 -7.35 14.47
C PRO A 81 4.54 -8.51 13.77
N LEU A 82 5.17 -9.68 13.71
CA LEU A 82 4.61 -10.96 13.22
C LEU A 82 4.23 -11.03 11.73
N ILE A 83 3.86 -9.92 11.10
CA ILE A 83 3.38 -9.87 9.71
C ILE A 83 4.10 -8.74 9.00
N GLN A 84 4.56 -8.97 7.77
CA GLN A 84 5.05 -7.89 6.90
C GLN A 84 4.30 -7.82 5.57
N VAL A 85 3.57 -8.88 5.23
CA VAL A 85 2.72 -8.94 4.04
C VAL A 85 1.27 -9.15 4.47
N MET A 86 0.39 -8.28 4.01
CA MET A 86 -1.05 -8.46 4.15
C MET A 86 -1.65 -9.05 2.88
N PHE A 87 -2.58 -9.96 3.04
CA PHE A 87 -3.32 -10.59 1.96
C PHE A 87 -4.82 -10.50 2.23
N ALA A 88 -5.54 -9.79 1.36
CA ALA A 88 -6.98 -9.60 1.46
C ALA A 88 -7.67 -10.08 0.19
N LEU A 89 -8.76 -10.82 0.35
CA LEU A 89 -9.65 -11.22 -0.73
C LEU A 89 -11.02 -10.57 -0.47
N GLN A 90 -11.44 -9.71 -1.40
CA GLN A 90 -12.74 -9.04 -1.37
C GLN A 90 -13.71 -9.78 -2.29
N ASN A 91 -14.70 -10.40 -1.66
CA ASN A 91 -15.76 -11.17 -2.35
C ASN A 91 -17.14 -10.50 -2.19
N ALA A 92 -17.19 -9.29 -1.64
CA ALA A 92 -18.42 -8.52 -1.54
C ALA A 92 -18.58 -7.74 -2.84
N GLY A 93 -19.72 -7.91 -3.52
CA GLY A 93 -20.00 -7.16 -4.74
C GLY A 93 -20.01 -5.66 -4.46
N ASP A 94 -19.45 -4.89 -5.39
CA ASP A 94 -19.73 -3.46 -5.50
C ASP A 94 -21.20 -3.31 -5.89
N ASP A 95 -22.11 -3.38 -4.92
CA ASP A 95 -23.47 -2.89 -5.15
C ASP A 95 -23.38 -1.36 -5.13
N PRO A 96 -23.44 -0.68 -6.29
CA PRO A 96 -23.34 0.75 -6.32
C PRO A 96 -24.51 1.31 -5.52
N TRP A 97 -24.22 2.20 -4.56
CA TRP A 97 -25.26 2.97 -3.92
C TRP A 97 -26.08 3.67 -5.00
N SER A 98 -27.37 3.34 -5.08
CA SER A 98 -28.29 3.96 -6.03
C SER A 98 -29.05 5.09 -5.33
N LEU A 99 -29.02 6.27 -5.93
CA LEU A 99 -29.91 7.37 -5.57
C LEU A 99 -30.94 7.52 -6.68
N PRO A 100 -32.22 7.82 -6.36
CA PRO A 100 -33.29 7.93 -7.37
C PRO A 100 -32.98 8.90 -8.52
N ASP A 101 -32.26 9.98 -8.22
CA ASP A 101 -32.01 11.10 -9.15
C ASP A 101 -30.51 11.43 -9.30
N ALA A 102 -29.60 10.55 -8.87
CA ALA A 102 -28.16 10.81 -8.93
C ALA A 102 -27.34 9.52 -9.09
N SER A 103 -26.21 9.63 -9.82
CA SER A 103 -25.18 8.60 -9.82
C SER A 103 -24.21 8.84 -8.65
N ILE A 104 -23.79 7.76 -8.01
CA ILE A 104 -22.71 7.78 -7.04
C ILE A 104 -21.50 7.12 -7.71
N GLU A 105 -20.42 7.88 -7.82
CA GLU A 105 -19.12 7.37 -8.25
C GLU A 105 -18.20 7.32 -7.02
N PRO A 106 -17.67 6.14 -6.66
CA PRO A 106 -16.66 6.05 -5.61
C PRO A 106 -15.41 6.80 -6.06
N ILE A 107 -14.96 7.73 -5.22
CA ILE A 107 -13.67 8.38 -5.40
C ILE A 107 -12.66 7.51 -4.66
N GLU A 108 -11.81 6.80 -5.40
CA GLU A 108 -10.67 6.09 -4.81
C GLU A 108 -9.86 7.10 -3.97
N PRO A 109 -9.56 6.81 -2.69
CA PRO A 109 -8.78 7.72 -1.87
C PRO A 109 -7.40 7.88 -2.51
N GLU A 110 -6.98 9.12 -2.76
CA GLU A 110 -5.73 9.39 -3.50
C GLU A 110 -4.48 8.82 -2.80
N PHE A 111 -4.56 8.56 -1.48
CA PHE A 111 -3.46 8.12 -0.63
C PHE A 111 -3.86 6.95 0.28
N PRO A 112 -3.55 5.69 -0.09
CA PRO A 112 -3.69 4.56 0.82
C PRO A 112 -2.65 4.68 1.94
N VAL A 113 -3.09 4.58 3.20
CA VAL A 113 -2.17 4.46 4.35
C VAL A 113 -1.71 3.01 4.39
N GLU A 114 -0.55 2.74 3.80
CA GLU A 114 0.09 1.43 3.93
C GLU A 114 0.77 1.30 5.28
N LYS A 115 0.33 0.32 6.06
CA LYS A 115 0.91 0.01 7.38
C LYS A 115 1.92 -1.13 7.32
N PHE A 116 1.96 -1.84 6.20
CA PHE A 116 2.76 -3.04 6.00
C PHE A 116 3.73 -2.84 4.84
N ASP A 117 4.77 -3.67 4.78
CA ASP A 117 5.79 -3.58 3.73
C ASP A 117 5.16 -3.76 2.34
N LEU A 118 4.20 -4.69 2.22
CA LEU A 118 3.43 -4.99 1.02
C LEU A 118 2.01 -5.48 1.39
N THR A 119 0.96 -4.91 0.77
CA THR A 119 -0.40 -5.45 0.82
C THR A 119 -0.83 -5.92 -0.56
N VAL A 120 -1.36 -7.14 -0.61
CA VAL A 120 -2.01 -7.71 -1.80
C VAL A 120 -3.52 -7.75 -1.54
N VAL A 121 -4.28 -7.06 -2.38
CA VAL A 121 -5.75 -7.11 -2.40
C VAL A 121 -6.18 -7.80 -3.67
N ILE A 122 -7.11 -8.74 -3.55
CA ILE A 122 -7.74 -9.43 -4.67
C ILE A 122 -9.22 -9.08 -4.66
N ASP A 123 -9.71 -8.53 -5.76
CA ASP A 123 -11.13 -8.29 -5.98
C ASP A 123 -11.66 -9.33 -6.97
N GLU A 124 -12.65 -10.11 -6.54
CA GLU A 124 -13.29 -11.12 -7.39
C GLU A 124 -14.44 -10.50 -8.20
N ALA A 125 -14.22 -10.32 -9.51
CA ALA A 125 -15.29 -10.01 -10.46
C ALA A 125 -15.93 -11.29 -10.99
N THR A 126 -17.02 -11.19 -11.78
CA THR A 126 -17.79 -12.35 -12.26
C THR A 126 -16.92 -13.42 -12.95
N ASP A 127 -15.98 -13.00 -13.81
CA ASP A 127 -15.13 -13.90 -14.61
C ASP A 127 -13.62 -13.61 -14.47
N GLU A 128 -13.24 -12.70 -13.57
CA GLU A 128 -11.85 -12.28 -13.44
C GLU A 128 -11.44 -12.05 -11.97
N LEU A 129 -10.16 -12.26 -11.69
CA LEU A 129 -9.53 -11.82 -10.45
C LEU A 129 -8.67 -10.60 -10.74
N ASN A 130 -8.96 -9.50 -10.05
CA ASN A 130 -8.17 -8.28 -10.11
C ASN A 130 -7.22 -8.24 -8.92
N PHE A 131 -5.93 -8.08 -9.19
CA PHE A 131 -4.91 -7.98 -8.16
C PHE A 131 -4.43 -6.53 -8.06
N SER A 132 -4.42 -6.02 -6.84
CA SER A 132 -3.92 -4.70 -6.49
C SER A 132 -2.81 -4.85 -5.44
N LEU A 133 -1.62 -4.32 -5.75
CA LEU A 133 -0.47 -4.33 -4.84
C LEU A 133 -0.23 -2.91 -4.34
N SER A 134 -0.25 -2.73 -3.03
CA SER A 134 0.15 -1.50 -2.35
C SER A 134 1.41 -1.81 -1.53
N TYR A 135 2.33 -0.85 -1.40
CA TYR A 135 3.66 -1.12 -0.84
C TYR A 135 4.28 0.11 -0.19
N SER A 136 5.21 -0.13 0.73
CA SER A 136 6.04 0.93 1.32
C SER A 136 7.10 1.43 0.34
N THR A 137 7.05 2.72 0.00
CA THR A 137 8.04 3.37 -0.88
C THR A 137 9.41 3.52 -0.24
N ASP A 138 9.51 3.34 1.09
CA ASP A 138 10.79 3.31 1.80
C ASP A 138 11.55 2.00 1.54
N LEU A 139 10.84 0.95 1.12
CA LEU A 139 11.37 -0.40 0.93
C LEU A 139 11.41 -0.84 -0.52
N PHE A 140 10.45 -0.41 -1.34
CA PHE A 140 10.33 -0.84 -2.73
C PHE A 140 10.15 0.35 -3.67
N ASP A 141 10.82 0.27 -4.81
CA ASP A 141 10.47 1.09 -5.97
C ASP A 141 9.38 0.43 -6.82
N ARG A 142 8.77 1.22 -7.71
CA ARG A 142 7.69 0.76 -8.56
C ARG A 142 8.10 -0.39 -9.48
N GLU A 143 9.30 -0.33 -10.05
CA GLU A 143 9.81 -1.35 -10.98
C GLU A 143 9.91 -2.71 -10.29
N THR A 144 10.38 -2.71 -9.04
CA THR A 144 10.48 -3.90 -8.20
C THR A 144 9.10 -4.51 -7.93
N VAL A 145 8.11 -3.69 -7.57
CA VAL A 145 6.75 -4.20 -7.29
C VAL A 145 6.03 -4.66 -8.54
N VAL A 146 6.23 -3.99 -9.69
CA VAL A 146 5.76 -4.51 -10.99
C VAL A 146 6.37 -5.89 -11.23
N GLY A 147 7.68 -6.04 -11.05
CA GLY A 147 8.37 -7.33 -11.21
C GLY A 147 7.86 -8.41 -10.26
N ILE A 148 7.54 -8.06 -9.00
CA ILE A 148 6.89 -8.98 -8.05
C ILE A 148 5.51 -9.40 -8.56
N GLY A 149 4.70 -8.44 -9.03
CA GLY A 149 3.37 -8.70 -9.59
C GLY A 149 3.41 -9.64 -10.80
N GLU A 150 4.32 -9.39 -11.75
CA GLU A 150 4.53 -10.25 -12.93
C GLU A 150 4.98 -11.66 -12.54
N GLN A 151 5.90 -11.78 -11.58
CA GLN A 151 6.36 -13.08 -11.07
C GLN A 151 5.24 -13.83 -10.35
N PHE A 152 4.44 -13.13 -9.55
CA PHE A 152 3.29 -13.70 -8.87
C PHE A 152 2.25 -14.20 -9.88
N GLN A 153 1.97 -13.40 -10.92
CA GLN A 153 1.11 -13.80 -12.03
C GLN A 153 1.65 -15.05 -12.74
N ALA A 154 2.92 -15.06 -13.12
CA ALA A 154 3.51 -16.24 -13.74
C ALA A 154 3.43 -17.48 -12.83
N LEU A 155 3.64 -17.31 -11.52
CA LEU A 155 3.51 -18.39 -10.53
C LEU A 155 2.09 -18.95 -10.45
N LEU A 156 1.06 -18.08 -10.38
CA LEU A 156 -0.33 -18.50 -10.34
C LEU A 156 -0.71 -19.33 -11.58
N ALA A 157 -0.33 -18.87 -12.78
CA ALA A 157 -0.62 -19.60 -14.01
C ALA A 157 -0.03 -21.03 -14.01
N ARG A 158 1.17 -21.19 -13.46
CA ARG A 158 1.85 -22.50 -13.37
C ARG A 158 1.26 -23.39 -12.30
N VAL A 159 0.94 -22.83 -11.14
CA VAL A 159 0.28 -23.54 -10.05
C VAL A 159 -1.05 -24.15 -10.52
N VAL A 160 -1.80 -23.42 -11.36
CA VAL A 160 -3.04 -23.92 -11.96
C VAL A 160 -2.77 -25.03 -12.98
N ALA A 161 -1.73 -24.87 -13.81
CA ALA A 161 -1.38 -25.86 -14.84
C ALA A 161 -0.78 -27.16 -14.26
N GLU A 162 0.03 -27.05 -13.20
CA GLU A 162 0.84 -28.12 -12.63
C GLU A 162 0.77 -28.16 -11.08
N PRO A 163 -0.42 -28.39 -10.49
CA PRO A 163 -0.60 -28.31 -9.04
C PRO A 163 0.14 -29.39 -8.25
N ALA A 164 0.60 -30.47 -8.91
CA ALA A 164 1.36 -31.56 -8.31
C ALA A 164 2.89 -31.31 -8.31
N SER A 165 3.37 -30.23 -8.91
CA SER A 165 4.80 -29.90 -8.94
C SER A 165 5.29 -29.35 -7.59
N SER A 166 6.56 -29.57 -7.26
CA SER A 166 7.17 -29.05 -6.04
C SER A 166 7.39 -27.54 -6.11
N LEU A 167 7.42 -26.86 -4.95
CA LEU A 167 7.61 -25.41 -4.88
C LEU A 167 8.92 -24.96 -5.55
N ASN A 168 10.00 -25.72 -5.40
CA ASN A 168 11.27 -25.39 -6.06
C ASN A 168 11.18 -25.46 -7.59
N GLN A 169 10.44 -26.43 -8.14
CA GLN A 169 10.24 -26.55 -9.59
C GLN A 169 9.46 -25.35 -10.12
N LEU A 170 8.36 -25.00 -9.45
CA LEU A 170 7.54 -23.83 -9.78
C LEU A 170 8.35 -22.53 -9.70
N ARG A 171 9.25 -22.40 -8.71
CA ARG A 171 10.12 -21.22 -8.56
C ARG A 171 11.19 -21.13 -9.64
N MET A 172 11.88 -22.22 -9.95
CA MET A 172 13.02 -22.23 -10.90
C MET A 172 12.61 -21.88 -12.33
N ALA A 173 11.41 -22.30 -12.75
CA ALA A 173 10.84 -21.91 -14.04
C ALA A 173 10.54 -20.39 -14.14
N SER A 174 10.55 -19.66 -13.01
CA SER A 174 10.18 -18.23 -12.97
C SER A 174 11.35 -17.32 -13.31
N GLY A 175 12.58 -17.83 -13.25
CA GLY A 175 13.77 -17.00 -13.17
C GLY A 175 14.44 -16.60 -14.49
N ARG A 176 14.01 -17.10 -15.67
CA ARG A 176 14.75 -16.86 -16.92
C ARG A 176 13.95 -16.69 -18.23
N GLU A 177 12.65 -16.98 -18.31
CA GLU A 177 11.94 -16.99 -19.61
C GLU A 177 11.00 -15.81 -19.92
N SER A 178 10.57 -14.99 -18.95
CA SER A 178 9.50 -13.99 -19.20
C SER A 178 9.91 -12.68 -19.90
N ARG A 179 11.21 -12.44 -20.20
CA ARG A 179 11.60 -11.25 -20.98
C ARG A 179 11.16 -11.28 -22.45
N ALA A 180 10.71 -12.43 -22.95
CA ALA A 180 10.25 -12.55 -24.34
C ALA A 180 8.74 -12.27 -24.52
N GLY A 181 7.90 -12.52 -23.50
CA GLY A 181 6.44 -12.42 -23.63
C GLY A 181 5.87 -11.00 -23.41
N ALA A 182 6.54 -10.17 -22.60
CA ALA A 182 6.10 -8.80 -22.33
C ALA A 182 6.39 -7.83 -23.49
N ALA A 183 7.33 -8.16 -24.38
CA ALA A 183 7.67 -7.33 -25.53
C ALA A 183 6.57 -7.35 -26.63
N GLU A 184 5.86 -8.47 -26.82
CA GLU A 184 4.81 -8.59 -27.85
C GLU A 184 3.50 -7.86 -27.49
N LEU A 185 3.29 -7.51 -26.22
CA LEU A 185 2.10 -6.77 -25.76
C LEU A 185 2.29 -5.25 -25.77
N SER A 186 3.55 -4.77 -25.76
CA SER A 186 3.88 -3.33 -25.78
C SER A 186 3.93 -2.74 -27.20
N GLU A 187 4.18 -3.55 -28.24
CA GLU A 187 4.31 -3.06 -29.63
C GLU A 187 2.97 -2.67 -30.29
N ARG A 188 1.83 -2.89 -29.64
CA ARG A 188 0.51 -2.54 -30.18
C ARG A 188 -0.06 -1.19 -29.71
N GLN A 189 0.60 -0.50 -28.78
CA GLN A 189 0.08 0.78 -28.26
C GLN A 189 0.95 2.01 -28.55
N ASP A 190 2.21 1.84 -28.97
CA ASP A 190 3.07 2.97 -29.35
C ASP A 190 3.10 3.20 -30.86
N SER A 191 2.05 3.83 -31.38
CA SER A 191 2.17 4.59 -32.62
C SER A 191 1.30 5.83 -32.58
N SER A 192 1.76 6.85 -31.84
CA SER A 192 1.70 8.25 -32.28
C SER A 192 2.20 9.21 -31.18
N HIS A 193 3.43 9.71 -31.32
CA HIS A 193 3.82 11.15 -31.25
C HIS A 193 5.31 11.31 -30.90
N GLU A 194 6.16 11.44 -31.93
CA GLU A 194 7.33 12.34 -31.93
C GLU A 194 6.80 13.78 -32.09
N MET A 195 7.39 14.91 -31.67
CA MET A 195 8.70 15.40 -31.23
C MET A 195 8.35 16.66 -30.36
N ASP A 196 9.14 17.23 -29.46
CA ASP A 196 10.45 17.80 -29.75
C ASP A 196 11.18 18.21 -28.46
N SER A 197 12.50 18.20 -28.60
CA SER A 197 13.63 18.58 -27.76
C SER A 197 13.48 19.76 -26.77
N HIS A 198 14.28 19.76 -25.67
CA HIS A 198 15.41 20.68 -25.46
C HIS A 198 16.21 20.38 -24.17
N SER A 199 17.49 20.04 -24.37
CA SER A 199 18.70 20.52 -23.67
C SER A 199 18.96 20.22 -22.18
N ALA A 200 20.24 19.99 -21.90
CA ALA A 200 20.82 19.35 -20.72
C ALA A 200 21.48 20.29 -19.68
N GLY A 201 21.54 19.77 -18.43
CA GLY A 201 22.65 19.87 -17.45
C GLY A 201 22.70 21.10 -16.51
N PRO A 202 23.46 21.07 -15.39
CA PRO A 202 24.12 19.95 -14.69
C PRO A 202 23.85 19.91 -13.16
N ALA A 203 24.38 18.87 -12.49
CA ALA A 203 24.44 18.74 -11.03
C ALA A 203 25.45 19.72 -10.40
N SER A 204 25.23 20.20 -9.17
CA SER A 204 26.26 20.65 -8.22
C SER A 204 25.72 20.88 -6.80
N ASP A 205 26.38 20.20 -5.85
CA ASP A 205 26.86 20.63 -4.52
C ASP A 205 25.96 21.05 -3.34
N VAL A 206 26.37 20.45 -2.22
CA VAL A 206 26.04 20.68 -0.81
C VAL A 206 26.84 21.88 -0.29
N SER A 207 26.19 22.86 0.35
CA SER A 207 26.74 23.64 1.47
C SER A 207 25.66 24.57 2.06
N GLY A 208 25.71 24.77 3.38
CA GLY A 208 24.60 25.27 4.19
C GLY A 208 24.45 26.79 4.34
N GLU A 209 23.34 27.13 5.00
CA GLU A 209 23.08 28.31 5.84
C GLU A 209 23.03 29.70 5.17
N ASP A 210 21.85 30.02 4.62
CA ASP A 210 21.05 31.19 5.04
C ASP A 210 19.63 30.94 4.50
N GLY A 211 18.67 30.62 5.36
CA GLY A 211 17.34 30.13 4.98
C GLY A 211 16.46 31.23 4.39
N GLY A 212 16.82 31.75 3.22
CA GLY A 212 16.05 32.73 2.48
C GLY A 212 14.65 32.19 2.21
N PHE A 213 13.64 33.04 2.46
CA PHE A 213 12.25 32.73 2.16
C PHE A 213 12.11 32.28 0.69
N VAL A 214 11.71 31.02 0.48
CA VAL A 214 11.40 30.47 -0.84
C VAL A 214 9.89 30.36 -0.95
N SER A 215 9.29 31.11 -1.88
CA SER A 215 7.86 31.03 -2.16
C SER A 215 7.46 29.63 -2.65
N PRO A 216 6.24 29.15 -2.32
CA PRO A 216 5.69 27.93 -2.89
C PRO A 216 5.77 27.92 -4.42
N ARG A 217 6.30 26.84 -4.98
CA ARG A 217 6.58 26.63 -6.41
C ARG A 217 5.48 25.83 -7.09
N THR A 218 4.77 24.99 -6.34
CA THR A 218 3.69 24.14 -6.85
C THR A 218 2.33 24.48 -6.21
N PRO A 219 1.19 24.13 -6.86
CA PRO A 219 -0.13 24.33 -6.27
C PRO A 219 -0.32 23.62 -4.92
N ILE A 220 0.32 22.46 -4.72
CA ILE A 220 0.23 21.71 -3.47
C ILE A 220 1.05 22.38 -2.36
N GLU A 221 2.28 22.81 -2.65
CA GLU A 221 3.11 23.60 -1.72
C GLU A 221 2.36 24.88 -1.31
N ALA A 222 1.71 25.55 -2.27
CA ALA A 222 0.95 26.78 -2.00
C ALA A 222 -0.23 26.52 -1.05
N LYS A 223 -0.91 25.39 -1.21
CA LYS A 223 -2.04 25.01 -0.35
C LYS A 223 -1.60 24.63 1.05
N ILE A 224 -0.50 23.89 1.18
CA ILE A 224 0.08 23.51 2.48
C ILE A 224 0.57 24.76 3.21
N ALA A 225 1.31 25.64 2.53
CA ALA A 225 1.79 26.90 3.09
C ALA A 225 0.64 27.80 3.56
N GLN A 226 -0.47 27.85 2.81
CA GLN A 226 -1.69 28.56 3.22
C GLN A 226 -2.27 27.99 4.52
N ILE A 227 -2.44 26.67 4.60
CA ILE A 227 -3.00 26.00 5.79
C ILE A 227 -2.11 26.23 7.02
N TRP A 228 -0.79 26.22 6.84
CA TRP A 228 0.17 26.49 7.91
C TRP A 228 0.11 27.94 8.37
N SER A 229 0.05 28.90 7.45
CA SER A 229 -0.12 30.32 7.75
C SER A 229 -1.39 30.56 8.59
N GLU A 230 -2.52 29.99 8.17
CA GLU A 230 -3.81 30.12 8.87
C GLU A 230 -3.79 29.47 10.25
N THR A 231 -3.14 28.30 10.39
CA THR A 231 -3.10 27.57 11.66
C THR A 231 -2.11 28.18 12.65
N LEU A 232 -0.92 28.58 12.19
CA LEU A 232 0.16 29.14 13.01
C LEU A 232 -0.02 30.64 13.27
N GLY A 233 -0.87 31.32 12.52
CA GLY A 233 -1.09 32.77 12.63
C GLY A 233 0.10 33.59 12.12
N VAL A 234 0.85 33.06 11.15
CA VAL A 234 2.03 33.71 10.55
C VAL A 234 1.70 34.29 9.18
N GLU A 235 2.30 35.43 8.84
CA GLU A 235 1.98 36.19 7.63
C GLU A 235 2.36 35.45 6.34
N ARG A 236 3.49 34.73 6.35
CA ARG A 236 3.98 33.94 5.21
C ARG A 236 4.75 32.70 5.69
N VAL A 237 4.61 31.60 4.94
CA VAL A 237 5.34 30.35 5.14
C VAL A 237 6.02 29.98 3.81
N GLY A 238 7.34 29.82 3.83
CA GLY A 238 8.16 29.37 2.71
C GLY A 238 8.28 27.84 2.64
N VAL A 239 8.74 27.36 1.48
CA VAL A 239 8.86 25.92 1.18
C VAL A 239 9.78 25.19 2.17
N ASN A 240 10.82 25.86 2.64
CA ASN A 240 11.82 25.29 3.55
C ASN A 240 11.53 25.60 5.02
N ASP A 241 10.44 26.32 5.32
CA ASP A 241 10.13 26.70 6.69
C ASP A 241 9.69 25.47 7.47
N ASN A 242 10.27 25.29 8.66
CA ASN A 242 9.97 24.17 9.53
C ASN A 242 8.79 24.49 10.44
N PHE A 243 7.79 23.60 10.45
CA PHE A 243 6.56 23.72 11.23
C PHE A 243 6.79 24.01 12.71
N PHE A 244 7.75 23.29 13.32
CA PHE A 244 8.04 23.39 14.75
C PHE A 244 8.88 24.63 15.08
N LEU A 245 9.74 25.07 14.15
CA LEU A 245 10.52 26.30 14.32
C LEU A 245 9.64 27.56 14.22
N LEU A 246 8.53 27.47 13.48
CA LEU A 246 7.51 28.53 13.40
C LEU A 246 6.56 28.56 14.63
N GLY A 247 6.82 27.75 15.66
CA GLY A 247 6.01 27.71 16.88
C GLY A 247 4.87 26.69 16.86
N GLY A 248 4.83 25.79 15.88
CA GLY A 248 3.87 24.69 15.83
C GLY A 248 4.05 23.67 16.96
N HIS A 249 2.94 23.20 17.51
CA HIS A 249 2.92 22.15 18.54
C HIS A 249 1.91 21.03 18.20
N SER A 250 1.91 19.94 18.96
CA SER A 250 1.18 18.70 18.61
C SER A 250 -0.31 18.88 18.27
N LEU A 251 -1.02 19.77 18.96
CA LEU A 251 -2.43 20.09 18.64
C LEU A 251 -2.58 20.86 17.31
N MET A 252 -1.65 21.75 16.99
CA MET A 252 -1.65 22.46 15.70
C MET A 252 -1.26 21.51 14.57
N ALA A 253 -0.31 20.61 14.82
CA ALA A 253 0.06 19.55 13.89
C ALA A 253 -1.15 18.67 13.53
N ALA A 254 -1.91 18.22 14.54
CA ALA A 254 -3.13 17.45 14.31
C ALA A 254 -4.19 18.24 13.51
N ARG A 255 -4.33 19.55 13.76
CA ARG A 255 -5.26 20.42 13.01
C ARG A 255 -4.84 20.62 11.57
N VAL A 256 -3.56 20.93 11.33
CA VAL A 256 -2.99 21.07 9.98
C VAL A 256 -3.20 19.79 9.20
N VAL A 257 -2.86 18.65 9.79
CA VAL A 257 -3.02 17.34 9.15
C VAL A 257 -4.49 17.07 8.84
N ALA A 258 -5.41 17.33 9.78
CA ALA A 258 -6.84 17.19 9.53
C ALA A 258 -7.37 18.12 8.41
N GLN A 259 -6.88 19.36 8.34
CA GLN A 259 -7.26 20.31 7.30
C GLN A 259 -6.70 19.94 5.93
N ILE A 260 -5.42 19.53 5.86
CA ILE A 260 -4.82 19.02 4.63
C ILE A 260 -5.57 17.76 4.18
N SER A 261 -5.88 16.85 5.11
CA SER A 261 -6.71 15.68 4.87
C SER A 261 -8.09 16.01 4.29
N GLN A 262 -8.75 17.03 4.84
CA GLN A 262 -10.07 17.44 4.37
C GLN A 262 -10.01 18.12 2.99
N VAL A 263 -9.03 18.99 2.77
CA VAL A 263 -8.89 19.78 1.54
C VAL A 263 -8.45 18.91 0.37
N LEU A 264 -7.48 18.03 0.59
CA LEU A 264 -6.95 17.13 -0.41
C LEU A 264 -7.70 15.78 -0.45
N ARG A 265 -8.70 15.58 0.43
CA ARG A 265 -9.52 14.34 0.55
C ARG A 265 -8.70 13.07 0.74
N ILE A 266 -7.71 13.15 1.63
CA ILE A 266 -6.69 12.12 1.85
C ILE A 266 -6.59 11.80 3.33
N ASN A 267 -6.26 10.56 3.70
CA ASN A 267 -6.09 10.20 5.10
C ASN A 267 -4.61 10.33 5.49
N LEU A 268 -4.27 11.39 6.24
CA LEU A 268 -2.89 11.65 6.63
C LEU A 268 -2.67 11.33 8.10
N SER A 269 -1.62 10.56 8.37
CA SER A 269 -1.14 10.38 9.73
C SER A 269 -0.51 11.66 10.24
N VAL A 270 -0.77 11.99 11.51
CA VAL A 270 -0.09 13.10 12.19
C VAL A 270 1.43 12.90 12.21
N ARG A 271 1.91 11.66 12.09
CA ARG A 271 3.34 11.33 11.97
C ARG A 271 4.02 12.03 10.79
N LEU A 272 3.30 12.29 9.70
CA LEU A 272 3.84 12.90 8.49
C LEU A 272 4.48 14.27 8.76
N ILE A 273 3.91 15.08 9.65
CA ILE A 273 4.45 16.40 9.97
C ILE A 273 5.73 16.35 10.81
N PHE A 274 6.01 15.22 11.46
CA PHE A 274 7.26 14.99 12.20
C PHE A 274 8.37 14.48 11.28
N GLU A 275 8.02 13.67 10.28
CA GLU A 275 8.97 13.11 9.30
C GLU A 275 9.31 14.12 8.20
N ALA A 276 8.31 14.88 7.76
CA ALA A 276 8.43 15.93 6.75
C ALA A 276 8.01 17.28 7.35
N PRO A 277 8.83 17.90 8.22
CA PRO A 277 8.46 19.08 8.97
C PRO A 277 8.52 20.38 8.17
N THR A 278 8.76 20.34 6.85
CA THR A 278 8.74 21.51 5.97
C THR A 278 7.66 21.39 4.90
N VAL A 279 7.21 22.52 4.35
CA VAL A 279 6.20 22.54 3.28
C VAL A 279 6.65 21.75 2.05
N GLY A 280 7.92 21.88 1.66
CA GLY A 280 8.50 21.16 0.52
C GLY A 280 8.58 19.66 0.75
N ALA A 281 9.12 19.23 1.89
CA ALA A 281 9.20 17.81 2.22
C ALA A 281 7.81 17.17 2.32
N MET A 282 6.83 17.90 2.84
CA MET A 282 5.44 17.43 2.92
C MET A 282 4.80 17.36 1.53
N ALA A 283 5.04 18.34 0.67
CA ALA A 283 4.59 18.31 -0.72
C ALA A 283 5.19 17.13 -1.49
N ASP A 284 6.48 16.84 -1.30
CA ASP A 284 7.17 15.71 -1.91
C ASP A 284 6.60 14.38 -1.39
N ALA A 285 6.37 14.28 -0.09
CA ALA A 285 5.72 13.10 0.50
C ALA A 285 4.29 12.90 -0.05
N LEU A 286 3.51 13.97 -0.20
CA LEU A 286 2.18 13.90 -0.81
C LEU A 286 2.25 13.54 -2.30
N ALA A 287 3.27 14.00 -3.02
CA ALA A 287 3.47 13.64 -4.42
C ALA A 287 3.82 12.15 -4.59
N ALA A 288 4.64 11.60 -3.68
CA ALA A 288 5.06 10.20 -3.69
C ALA A 288 3.89 9.22 -3.52
N ILE A 289 2.92 9.56 -2.65
CA ILE A 289 1.78 8.66 -2.38
C ILE A 289 0.82 8.58 -3.61
N ARG A 290 0.90 9.52 -4.57
CA ARG A 290 -0.05 9.66 -5.69
C ARG A 290 0.19 8.76 -6.92
N PHE A 291 1.28 7.98 -6.95
CA PHE A 291 1.74 7.27 -8.17
C PHE A 291 1.73 5.72 -8.11
N ALA A 292 1.15 5.09 -7.09
CA ALA A 292 1.40 3.68 -6.75
C ALA A 292 0.27 2.66 -7.06
N ASN A 293 -0.51 2.80 -8.15
CA ASN A 293 -1.48 1.76 -8.57
C ASN A 293 -0.97 0.95 -9.79
N ILE A 294 -0.89 -0.38 -9.67
CA ILE A 294 -0.60 -1.35 -10.75
C ILE A 294 -1.75 -2.35 -10.79
N ARG A 295 -2.43 -2.51 -11.93
CA ARG A 295 -3.56 -3.45 -12.13
C ARG A 295 -3.12 -4.65 -12.99
N GLY A 296 -3.42 -5.87 -12.55
CA GLY A 296 -3.23 -7.12 -13.31
C GLY A 296 -4.52 -7.95 -13.38
N ARG A 297 -4.76 -8.62 -14.52
CA ARG A 297 -6.02 -9.32 -14.85
C ARG A 297 -5.80 -10.83 -15.06
N PHE A 298 -6.62 -11.65 -14.42
CA PHE A 298 -6.69 -13.10 -14.61
C PHE A 298 -8.10 -13.56 -14.96
N GLY A 299 -8.26 -14.42 -15.97
CA GLY A 299 -9.52 -15.13 -16.21
C GLY A 299 -9.67 -16.30 -15.24
N LYS A 300 -10.90 -16.56 -14.78
CA LYS A 300 -11.27 -17.70 -13.93
C LYS A 300 -11.06 -19.06 -14.59
#